data_AF-S3HAH9-F1
#
_entry.id   AF-S3HAH9-F1
#
_cell.length_a   1.000
_cell.length_b   1.000
_cell.length_c   1.000
_cell.angle_alpha   90.00
_cell.angle_beta   90.00
_cell.angle_gamma   90.00
#
_symmetry.space_group_name_H-M   'P 1'
#
loop_
_entity.id
_entity.type
_entity.pdbx_description
1 polymer ?
#
loop_
_entity_poly.entity_id
_entity_poly.type
_entity_poly.pdbx_seq_one_letter_code
_entity_poly.pdbx_strand_id
1 'polypeptide(L)'
;MSRERGRKKLMLRIPEIRHFLASSASETLSDLFESYDLAADSLERFRTASPTDERRVLEYEGLCREIEAEVVVYCDERYGKQMRL
;
A
#
# COMPACT_ATOMS: atom_id res chain seq x y z
N MET A 1 13.29 -2.13 6.67
CA MET A 1 12.19 -2.50 7.60
C MET A 1 10.84 -1.93 7.13
N SER A 2 10.78 -0.71 6.59
CA SER A 2 9.58 -0.06 6.02
C SER A 2 8.87 -0.92 4.97
N ARG A 3 9.61 -1.36 3.93
CA ARG A 3 9.09 -2.16 2.81
C ARG A 3 8.31 -3.41 3.24
N GLU A 4 8.89 -4.24 4.11
CA GLU A 4 8.23 -5.48 4.57
C GLU A 4 7.00 -5.18 5.45
N ARG A 5 7.02 -4.09 6.23
CA ARG A 5 5.86 -3.67 7.02
C ARG A 5 4.72 -3.18 6.13
N GLY A 6 5.03 -2.35 5.13
CA GLY A 6 4.07 -1.88 4.14
C GLY A 6 3.44 -3.01 3.33
N ARG A 7 4.27 -3.97 2.88
CA ARG A 7 3.81 -5.21 2.25
C ARG A 7 2.78 -5.95 3.09
N LYS A 8 3.07 -6.18 4.37
CA LYS A 8 2.14 -6.87 5.29
C LYS A 8 0.85 -6.09 5.48
N LYS A 9 0.92 -4.76 5.63
CA LYS A 9 -0.27 -3.91 5.72
C LYS A 9 -1.12 -4.02 4.45
N LEU A 10 -0.52 -3.96 3.26
CA LEU A 10 -1.22 -4.15 1.98
C LEU A 10 -1.80 -5.56 1.82
N MET A 11 -1.11 -6.61 2.25
CA MET A 11 -1.64 -7.98 2.24
C MET A 11 -2.88 -8.18 3.11
N LEU A 12 -3.02 -7.38 4.18
CA LEU A 12 -4.21 -7.36 5.01
C LEU A 12 -5.32 -6.50 4.39
N ARG A 13 -4.92 -5.37 3.78
CA ARG A 13 -5.82 -4.39 3.20
C ARG A 13 -6.46 -4.85 1.88
N ILE A 14 -5.69 -5.54 1.04
CA ILE A 14 -6.05 -5.98 -0.31
C ILE A 14 -5.91 -7.51 -0.38
N PRO A 15 -6.86 -8.26 0.21
CA PRO A 15 -6.74 -9.70 0.36
C PRO A 15 -6.71 -10.46 -0.97
N GLU A 16 -7.30 -9.90 -2.03
CA GLU A 16 -7.44 -10.52 -3.36
C GLU A 16 -6.09 -10.78 -4.04
N ILE A 17 -5.12 -9.89 -3.87
CA ILE A 17 -3.79 -9.98 -4.50
C ILE A 17 -2.70 -10.44 -3.51
N ARG A 18 -3.07 -10.86 -2.30
CA ARG A 18 -2.14 -11.21 -1.22
C ARG A 18 -1.08 -12.23 -1.64
N HIS A 19 -1.45 -13.22 -2.46
CA HIS A 19 -0.52 -14.22 -2.98
C HIS A 19 0.55 -13.59 -3.89
N PHE A 20 0.18 -12.62 -4.74
CA PHE A 20 1.14 -11.86 -5.54
C PHE A 20 2.12 -11.10 -4.66
N LEU A 21 1.58 -10.37 -3.68
CA LEU A 21 2.38 -9.55 -2.80
C LEU A 21 3.35 -10.43 -2.01
N ALA A 22 2.96 -11.66 -1.66
CA ALA A 22 3.80 -12.66 -0.98
C ALA A 22 4.93 -13.26 -1.85
N SER A 23 4.81 -13.24 -3.18
CA SER A 23 5.80 -13.82 -4.09
C SER A 23 6.63 -12.79 -4.86
N SER A 24 6.14 -11.56 -5.00
CA SER A 24 6.71 -10.54 -5.90
C SER A 24 7.52 -9.49 -5.13
N ALA A 25 8.76 -9.26 -5.57
CA ALA A 25 9.67 -8.26 -5.01
C ALA A 25 10.38 -7.45 -6.12
N SER A 26 9.61 -6.96 -7.09
CA SER A 26 10.14 -5.95 -8.02
C SER A 26 10.48 -4.66 -7.25
N GLU A 27 11.46 -3.88 -7.72
CA GLU A 27 11.80 -2.60 -7.08
C GLU A 27 10.59 -1.65 -7.04
N THR A 28 9.82 -1.53 -8.13
CA THR A 28 8.60 -0.71 -8.18
C THR A 28 7.60 -1.07 -7.07
N LEU A 29 7.31 -2.36 -6.92
CA LEU A 29 6.40 -2.83 -5.88
C LEU A 29 6.99 -2.62 -4.47
N SER A 30 8.31 -2.73 -4.33
CA SER A 30 9.02 -2.45 -3.07
C SER A 30 8.90 -0.98 -2.68
N ASP A 31 9.01 -0.07 -3.64
CA ASP A 31 8.82 1.37 -3.42
C ASP A 31 7.37 1.69 -3.02
N LEU A 32 6.38 1.06 -3.68
CA LEU A 32 4.97 1.17 -3.30
C LEU A 32 4.72 0.68 -1.86
N PHE A 33 5.39 -0.40 -1.45
CA PHE A 33 5.30 -0.88 -0.07
C PHE A 33 5.85 0.14 0.93
N GLU A 34 7.00 0.74 0.63
CA GLU A 34 7.60 1.77 1.48
C GLU A 34 6.71 3.02 1.59
N SER A 35 6.19 3.50 0.46
CA SER A 35 5.26 4.62 0.41
C SER A 35 3.99 4.34 1.21
N TYR A 36 3.41 3.13 1.06
CA TYR A 36 2.23 2.76 1.82
C TYR A 36 2.50 2.69 3.32
N ASP A 37 3.65 2.14 3.72
CA ASP A 37 4.02 2.07 5.13
C ASP A 37 4.09 3.47 5.76
N LEU A 38 4.73 4.41 5.07
CA LEU A 38 4.88 5.79 5.51
C LEU A 38 3.54 6.53 5.59
N ALA A 39 2.68 6.38 4.57
CA ALA A 39 1.36 6.99 4.54
C ALA A 39 0.47 6.45 5.67
N ALA A 40 0.42 5.12 5.84
CA ALA A 40 -0.37 4.49 6.89
C ALA A 40 0.11 4.84 8.31
N ASP A 41 1.43 4.89 8.53
CA ASP A 41 2.01 5.30 9.82
C ASP A 41 1.70 6.77 10.14
N SER A 42 1.78 7.66 9.14
CA SER A 42 1.40 9.07 9.29
C SER A 42 -0.09 9.25 9.58
N LEU A 43 -0.94 8.51 8.87
CA LEU A 43 -2.39 8.51 9.08
C LEU A 43 -2.75 8.10 10.51
N GLU A 44 -2.11 7.06 11.03
CA GLU A 44 -2.31 6.61 12.42
C GLU A 44 -1.91 7.68 13.44
N ARG A 45 -0.78 8.38 13.20
CA ARG A 45 -0.36 9.50 14.05
C ARG A 45 -1.36 10.66 14.03
N PHE A 46 -1.92 11.00 12.87
CA PHE A 46 -2.92 12.08 12.78
C PHE A 46 -4.24 11.70 13.45
N ARG A 47 -4.66 10.43 13.35
CA ARG A 47 -5.86 9.92 14.03
C ARG A 47 -5.72 9.89 15.55
N THR A 48 -4.51 9.65 16.05
CA THR A 48 -4.23 9.56 17.50
C THR A 48 -3.79 10.89 18.12
N ALA A 49 -3.61 11.94 17.30
CA ALA A 49 -3.28 13.29 17.76
C ALA A 49 -4.45 13.92 18.55
N SER A 50 -4.10 14.79 19.51
CA SER A 50 -5.05 15.58 20.28
C SER A 50 -4.63 17.06 20.28
N PRO A 51 -5.40 17.97 19.65
CA PRO A 51 -6.63 17.68 18.90
C PRO A 51 -6.33 16.89 17.60
N THR A 52 -7.31 16.13 17.13
CA THR A 52 -7.20 15.38 15.87
C THR A 52 -7.06 16.35 14.69
N ASP A 53 -6.12 16.06 13.79
CA ASP A 53 -5.91 16.84 12.57
C ASP A 53 -6.79 16.28 11.44
N GLU A 54 -8.08 16.61 11.46
CA GLU A 54 -9.08 16.08 10.53
C GLU A 54 -8.70 16.30 9.06
N ARG A 55 -8.08 17.44 8.74
CA ARG A 55 -7.64 17.75 7.38
C ARG A 55 -6.56 16.78 6.92
N ARG A 56 -5.53 16.55 7.75
CA ARG A 56 -4.47 15.59 7.41
C ARG A 56 -4.95 14.15 7.42
N VAL A 57 -5.91 13.80 8.27
CA VAL A 57 -6.55 12.48 8.23
C VAL A 57 -7.21 12.24 6.87
N LEU A 58 -8.03 13.18 6.39
CA LEU A 58 -8.70 13.04 5.09
C LEU A 58 -7.70 12.95 3.93
N GLU A 59 -6.67 13.79 3.96
CA GLU A 59 -5.60 13.82 2.94
C GLU A 59 -4.87 12.46 2.87
N TYR A 60 -4.45 11.92 4.02
CA TYR A 60 -3.70 10.66 4.07
C TYR A 60 -4.58 9.43 3.86
N GLU A 61 -5.89 9.50 4.14
CA GLU A 61 -6.82 8.46 3.69
C GLU A 61 -6.90 8.40 2.16
N GLY A 62 -6.94 9.56 1.49
CA GLY A 62 -6.88 9.64 0.03
C GLY A 62 -5.58 9.02 -0.51
N LEU A 63 -4.44 9.46 0.02
CA LEU A 63 -3.13 8.94 -0.37
C LEU A 63 -3.01 7.42 -0.20
N CYS A 64 -3.48 6.87 0.93
CA CYS A 64 -3.49 5.42 1.13
C CYS A 64 -4.32 4.69 0.06
N ARG A 65 -5.49 5.23 -0.31
CA ARG A 65 -6.34 4.64 -1.36
C ARG A 65 -5.70 4.72 -2.74
N GLU A 66 -4.99 5.81 -3.05
CA GLU A 66 -4.25 5.97 -4.30
C GLU A 66 -3.13 4.92 -4.42
N ILE A 67 -2.33 4.76 -3.37
CA ILE A 67 -1.27 3.73 -3.34
C ILE A 67 -1.87 2.32 -3.42
N GLU A 68 -2.97 2.04 -2.72
CA GLU A 68 -3.71 0.78 -2.81
C GLU A 68 -4.14 0.48 -4.25
N ALA A 69 -4.68 1.47 -4.96
CA ALA A 69 -5.09 1.34 -6.36
C ALA A 69 -3.91 1.10 -7.31
N GLU A 70 -2.80 1.83 -7.14
CA GLU A 70 -1.58 1.63 -7.93
C GLU A 70 -1.01 0.21 -7.77
N VAL A 71 -1.04 -0.32 -6.55
CA VAL A 71 -0.61 -1.70 -6.27
C VAL A 71 -1.49 -2.70 -7.02
N VAL A 72 -2.82 -2.52 -7.01
CA VAL A 72 -3.75 -3.39 -7.75
C VAL A 72 -3.46 -3.35 -9.25
N VAL A 73 -3.36 -2.15 -9.83
CA VAL A 73 -3.06 -1.98 -11.27
C VAL A 73 -1.73 -2.65 -11.64
N TYR A 74 -0.69 -2.43 -10.84
CA TYR A 74 0.61 -3.06 -11.07
C TYR A 74 0.52 -4.59 -11.05
N CYS A 75 -0.22 -5.14 -10.09
CA CYS A 75 -0.42 -6.58 -9.98
C CYS A 75 -1.18 -7.11 -11.18
N ASP A 76 -2.29 -6.49 -11.58
CA ASP A 76 -3.12 -6.92 -12.71
C ASP A 76 -2.35 -6.91 -14.04
N GLU A 77 -1.57 -5.85 -14.29
CA GLU A 77 -0.71 -5.77 -15.49
C GLU A 77 0.35 -6.88 -15.53
N ARG A 78 0.88 -7.27 -14.37
CA ARG A 78 1.89 -8.33 -14.26
C ARG A 78 1.27 -9.72 -14.29
N TYR A 79 0.13 -9.94 -13.65
CA TYR A 79 -0.67 -11.17 -13.74
C TYR A 79 -1.08 -11.44 -15.19
N GLY A 80 -1.60 -10.42 -15.89
CA GLY A 80 -2.00 -10.53 -17.29
C GLY A 80 -0.82 -10.81 -18.23
N LYS A 81 0.39 -10.33 -17.90
CA LYS A 81 1.62 -10.68 -18.65
C LYS A 81 2.12 -12.09 -18.35
N GLN A 82 2.01 -12.56 -17.11
CA GLN A 82 2.51 -13.87 -16.70
C GLN A 82 1.65 -15.05 -17.19
N MET A 83 0.38 -14.82 -17.54
CA MET A 83 -0.49 -15.83 -18.19
C MET A 83 -0.37 -15.87 -19.72
N ARG A 84 0.33 -14.91 -20.34
CA ARG A 84 0.54 -14.82 -21.79
C ARG A 84 1.92 -15.32 -22.24
N LEU A 85 2.74 -15.79 -21.30
CA LEU A 85 4.06 -16.40 -21.50
C LEU A 85 3.97 -17.89 -21.15
#